data_AF-A0A7W9CWU1-F1
#
_entry.id   AF-A0A7W9CWU1-F1
#
_cell.length_a   1.000
_cell.length_b   1.000
_cell.length_c   1.000
_cell.angle_alpha   90.00
_cell.angle_beta   90.00
_cell.angle_gamma   90.00
#
_symmetry.space_group_name_H-M   'P 1'
#
loop_
_entity.id
_entity.type
_entity.pdbx_description
1 polymer ?
#
loop_
_entity_poly.entity_id
_entity_poly.type
_entity_poly.pdbx_seq_one_letter_code
_entity_poly.pdbx_strand_id
1 'polypeptide(L)'
;MPHDINDVIAELKALAITTPKTPPLPNDVLLDQYEADIGFTFPEDYRKFLKEASNVFVGTLEPLIVTDTRNARGELSIALIEARRVGLPHDLLPICEDNGDYYCFAPDQSIRLWDHNGLSSEKWQD
;
A
#
# COMPACT_ATOMS: atom_id res chain seq x y z
N MET A 1 9.47 -19.75 0.19
CA MET A 1 9.73 -19.61 1.64
C MET A 1 9.00 -18.34 2.03
N PRO A 2 8.04 -18.38 2.96
CA PRO A 2 7.52 -17.14 3.51
C PRO A 2 8.69 -16.43 4.18
N HIS A 3 8.98 -15.20 3.76
CA HIS A 3 10.01 -14.40 4.38
C HIS A 3 9.41 -13.75 5.62
N ASP A 4 10.13 -13.75 6.74
CA ASP A 4 9.69 -13.01 7.93
C ASP A 4 9.60 -11.52 7.57
N ILE A 5 8.48 -10.87 7.88
CA ILE A 5 8.23 -9.48 7.55
C ILE A 5 9.34 -8.53 8.08
N ASN A 6 9.98 -8.86 9.21
CA ASN A 6 11.08 -8.06 9.74
C ASN A 6 12.31 -8.13 8.82
N ASP A 7 12.62 -9.32 8.31
CA ASP A 7 13.77 -9.54 7.43
C ASP A 7 13.57 -8.78 6.11
N VAL A 8 12.36 -8.83 5.55
CA VAL A 8 12.00 -8.09 4.33
C VAL A 8 12.07 -6.58 4.55
N ILE A 9 11.54 -6.07 5.67
CA ILE A 9 11.62 -4.64 6.03
C ILE A 9 13.08 -4.21 6.18
N ALA A 10 13.93 -5.03 6.80
CA ALA A 10 15.35 -4.74 6.96
C ALA A 10 16.06 -4.69 5.60
N GLU A 11 15.76 -5.62 4.70
CA GLU A 11 16.28 -5.64 3.33
C GLU A 11 15.86 -4.39 2.54
N LEU A 12 14.57 -4.02 2.59
CA LEU A 12 14.05 -2.82 1.94
C LEU A 12 14.77 -1.55 2.42
N LYS A 13 14.99 -1.43 3.74
CA LYS A 13 15.74 -0.31 4.33
C LYS A 13 17.21 -0.30 3.89
N ALA A 14 17.84 -1.47 3.74
CA ALA A 14 19.23 -1.58 3.29
C ALA A 14 19.40 -1.21 1.80
N LEU A 15 18.38 -1.46 0.98
CA LEU A 15 18.35 -1.12 -0.45
C LEU A 15 17.83 0.30 -0.74
N ALA A 16 17.29 0.99 0.27
CA ALA A 16 16.64 2.27 0.10
C ALA A 16 17.58 3.33 -0.48
N ILE A 17 17.11 4.02 -1.53
CA ILE A 17 17.81 5.15 -2.13
C ILE A 17 17.46 6.41 -1.35
N THR A 18 18.46 7.24 -1.06
CA THR A 18 18.23 8.53 -0.38
C THR A 18 17.44 9.48 -1.27
N THR A 19 16.31 9.96 -0.77
CA THR A 19 15.48 10.97 -1.43
C THR A 19 15.57 12.32 -0.70
N PRO A 20 15.44 13.47 -1.39
CA PRO A 20 15.51 14.78 -0.73
C PRO A 20 14.40 15.03 0.29
N LYS A 21 13.25 14.36 0.14
CA LYS A 21 12.09 14.51 1.00
C LYS A 21 11.43 13.15 1.20
N THR A 22 11.61 12.60 2.39
CA THR A 22 10.95 11.37 2.81
C THR A 22 9.68 11.72 3.61
N PRO A 23 8.50 11.23 3.23
CA PRO A 23 7.29 11.38 4.03
C PRO A 23 7.46 10.75 5.43
N PRO A 24 6.82 11.31 6.47
CA PRO A 24 6.82 10.68 7.78
C PRO A 24 6.07 9.35 7.74
N LEU A 25 6.53 8.36 8.52
CA LEU A 25 5.82 7.10 8.68
C LEU A 25 4.62 7.29 9.63
N PRO A 26 3.49 6.61 9.37
CA PRO A 26 2.34 6.62 10.27
C PRO A 26 2.65 5.93 11.60
N ASN A 27 1.83 6.23 12.60
CA ASN A 27 1.77 5.49 13.86
C ASN A 27 0.44 4.73 13.96
N ASP A 28 0.26 3.92 15.01
CA ASP A 28 -0.97 3.13 15.17
C ASP A 28 -2.23 3.99 15.27
N VAL A 29 -2.18 5.16 15.93
CA VAL A 29 -3.32 6.07 16.03
C VAL A 29 -3.77 6.56 14.65
N LEU A 30 -2.83 6.92 13.79
CA LEU A 30 -3.14 7.36 12.43
C LEU A 30 -3.69 6.21 11.59
N LEU A 31 -3.12 5.00 11.71
CA LEU A 31 -3.62 3.83 10.99
C LEU A 31 -5.05 3.48 11.42
N ASP A 32 -5.36 3.49 12.71
CA ASP A 32 -6.70 3.17 13.23
C ASP A 32 -7.75 4.19 12.72
N GLN A 33 -7.39 5.48 12.67
CA GLN A 33 -8.23 6.51 12.06
C GLN A 33 -8.43 6.25 10.57
N TYR A 34 -7.36 5.86 9.88
CA TYR A 34 -7.43 5.57 8.45
C TYR A 34 -8.36 4.41 8.14
N GLU A 35 -8.20 3.29 8.85
CA GLU A 35 -9.03 2.09 8.74
C GLU A 35 -10.51 2.42 8.96
N ALA A 36 -10.82 3.23 9.99
CA ALA A 36 -12.18 3.68 10.26
C ALA A 36 -12.75 4.55 9.14
N ASP A 37 -11.96 5.48 8.59
CA ASP A 37 -12.41 6.41 7.56
C ASP A 37 -12.66 5.72 6.21
N ILE A 38 -11.81 4.76 5.83
CA ILE A 38 -11.91 4.08 4.53
C ILE A 38 -12.72 2.79 4.59
N GLY A 39 -13.06 2.31 5.79
CA GLY A 39 -13.84 1.09 6.00
C GLY A 39 -13.08 -0.20 5.70
N PHE A 40 -11.76 -0.22 5.92
CA PHE A 40 -10.91 -1.40 5.75
C PHE A 40 -10.13 -1.69 7.02
N THR A 41 -9.88 -2.97 7.30
CA THR A 41 -8.91 -3.38 8.32
C THR A 41 -7.62 -3.82 7.63
N PHE A 42 -6.50 -3.24 8.04
CA PHE A 42 -5.20 -3.58 7.49
C PHE A 42 -4.65 -4.86 8.12
N PRO A 43 -4.13 -5.81 7.33
CA PRO A 43 -3.38 -6.95 7.86
C PRO A 43 -2.20 -6.49 8.73
N GLU A 44 -1.84 -7.26 9.76
CA GLU A 44 -0.77 -6.87 10.70
C GLU A 44 0.58 -6.60 9.99
N ASP A 45 0.95 -7.46 9.04
CA ASP A 45 2.18 -7.29 8.26
C ASP A 45 2.15 -6.03 7.39
N TYR A 46 0.97 -5.69 6.84
CA TYR A 46 0.81 -4.45 6.09
C TYR A 46 0.89 -3.22 6.99
N ARG A 47 0.28 -3.26 8.19
CA ARG A 47 0.43 -2.19 9.20
C ARG A 47 1.90 -2.01 9.57
N LYS A 48 2.62 -3.11 9.74
CA LYS A 48 4.04 -3.06 10.07
C LYS A 48 4.86 -2.45 8.94
N PHE A 49 4.63 -2.88 7.70
CA PHE A 49 5.23 -2.29 6.52
C PHE A 49 4.96 -0.78 6.43
N LEU A 50 3.70 -0.35 6.61
CA LEU A 50 3.33 1.07 6.62
C LEU A 50 4.09 1.86 7.68
N LYS A 51 4.21 1.34 8.91
CA LYS A 51 4.89 2.04 10.01
C LYS A 51 6.41 2.07 9.89
N GLU A 52 7.00 1.19 9.10
CA GLU A 52 8.44 0.99 9.11
C GLU A 52 9.15 1.24 7.78
N ALA A 53 8.48 1.04 6.65
CA ALA A 53 9.13 0.98 5.35
C ALA A 53 8.32 1.58 4.19
N SER A 54 7.07 2.02 4.35
CA SER A 54 6.30 2.53 3.20
C SER A 54 6.86 3.81 2.58
N ASN A 55 7.74 4.52 3.28
CA ASN A 55 8.39 5.72 2.78
C ASN A 55 9.78 5.45 2.15
N VAL A 56 10.23 4.19 2.10
CA VAL A 56 11.48 3.82 1.43
C VAL A 56 11.29 3.80 -0.08
N PHE A 57 12.31 4.25 -0.81
CA PHE A 57 12.29 4.21 -2.27
C PHE A 57 13.25 3.12 -2.77
N VAL A 58 12.68 2.07 -3.37
CA VAL A 58 13.42 0.93 -3.93
C VAL A 58 12.86 0.63 -5.33
N GLY A 59 13.72 0.66 -6.35
CA GLY A 59 13.32 0.33 -7.72
C GLY A 59 12.37 1.35 -8.35
N THR A 60 11.28 0.86 -8.96
CA THR A 60 10.34 1.67 -9.75
C THR A 60 8.91 1.64 -9.24
N LEU A 61 8.57 0.75 -8.30
CA LEU A 61 7.24 0.69 -7.69
C LEU A 61 7.23 1.51 -6.41
N GLU A 62 6.26 2.41 -6.28
CA GLU A 62 6.05 3.25 -5.11
C GLU A 62 4.79 2.77 -4.37
N PRO A 63 4.94 2.07 -3.23
CA PRO A 63 3.81 1.69 -2.40
C PRO A 63 3.02 2.92 -1.95
N LEU A 64 1.71 2.76 -1.78
CA LEU A 64 0.87 3.79 -1.24
C LEU A 64 1.21 4.04 0.24
N ILE A 65 1.25 5.30 0.61
CA ILE A 65 1.60 5.78 1.93
C ILE A 65 0.38 6.35 2.66
N VAL A 66 0.45 6.33 3.98
CA VAL A 66 -0.55 6.94 4.86
C VAL A 66 0.07 8.15 5.53
N THR A 67 -0.47 9.34 5.28
CA THR A 67 -0.01 10.58 5.91
C THR A 67 -1.15 11.34 6.58
N ASP A 68 -0.82 12.09 7.63
CA ASP A 68 -1.79 12.91 8.39
C ASP A 68 -2.44 14.00 7.52
N THR A 69 -1.65 14.61 6.61
CA THR A 69 -2.15 15.68 5.74
C THR A 69 -2.97 15.19 4.55
N ARG A 70 -2.94 13.88 4.25
CA ARG A 70 -3.64 13.22 3.15
C ARG A 70 -3.50 13.90 1.79
N ASN A 71 -2.32 14.44 1.52
CA ASN A 71 -2.04 15.21 0.30
C ASN A 71 -0.65 14.91 -0.27
N ALA A 72 0.05 13.91 0.29
CA ALA A 72 1.33 13.49 -0.22
C ALA A 72 1.16 12.77 -1.57
N ARG A 73 2.22 12.76 -2.38
CA ARG A 73 2.29 11.86 -3.53
C ARG A 73 2.26 10.42 -3.02
N GLY A 74 1.47 9.57 -3.67
CA GLY A 74 1.27 8.19 -3.22
C GLY A 74 0.31 8.05 -2.04
N GLU A 75 -0.47 9.08 -1.70
CA GLU A 75 -1.44 8.98 -0.60
C GLU A 75 -2.51 7.92 -0.87
N LEU A 76 -2.65 6.96 0.05
CA LEU A 76 -3.56 5.83 -0.06
C LEU A 76 -5.01 6.26 -0.27
N SER A 77 -5.53 7.21 0.51
CA SER A 77 -6.92 7.64 0.40
C SER A 77 -7.23 8.31 -0.93
N ILE A 78 -6.26 9.05 -1.49
CA ILE A 78 -6.42 9.67 -2.81
C ILE A 78 -6.45 8.58 -3.87
N ALA A 79 -5.47 7.67 -3.85
CA ALA A 79 -5.41 6.56 -4.78
C ALA A 79 -6.67 5.68 -4.72
N LEU A 80 -7.18 5.40 -3.51
CA LEU A 80 -8.44 4.68 -3.33
C LEU A 80 -9.63 5.41 -3.96
N ILE A 81 -9.77 6.72 -3.76
CA ILE A 81 -10.85 7.51 -4.39
C ILE A 81 -10.73 7.48 -5.91
N GLU A 82 -9.53 7.70 -6.46
CA GLU A 82 -9.33 7.69 -7.91
C GLU A 82 -9.55 6.30 -8.51
N ALA A 83 -9.05 5.24 -7.88
CA ALA A 83 -9.29 3.86 -8.29
C ALA A 83 -10.79 3.51 -8.28
N ARG A 84 -11.53 3.96 -7.26
CA ARG A 84 -12.99 3.79 -7.20
C ARG A 84 -13.72 4.51 -8.33
N ARG A 85 -13.25 5.70 -8.74
CA ARG A 85 -13.83 6.44 -9.88
C ARG A 85 -13.67 5.70 -11.21
N VAL A 86 -12.60 4.93 -11.37
CA VAL A 86 -12.35 4.11 -12.56
C VAL A 86 -12.89 2.68 -12.46
N GLY A 87 -13.57 2.34 -11.35
CA GLY A 87 -14.33 1.09 -11.22
C GLY A 87 -13.73 0.03 -10.32
N LEU A 88 -12.70 0.34 -9.52
CA LEU A 88 -12.12 -0.61 -8.56
C LEU A 88 -13.21 -1.10 -7.58
N PRO A 89 -13.46 -2.43 -7.46
CA PRO A 89 -14.44 -3.00 -6.54
C PRO A 89 -14.26 -2.57 -5.07
N HIS A 90 -15.38 -2.32 -4.38
CA HIS A 90 -15.39 -1.78 -3.01
C HIS A 90 -14.69 -2.64 -1.95
N ASP A 91 -14.49 -3.91 -2.23
CA ASP A 91 -13.87 -4.92 -1.37
C ASP A 91 -12.36 -5.07 -1.62
N LEU A 92 -11.81 -4.36 -2.61
CA LEU A 92 -10.38 -4.31 -2.90
C LEU A 92 -9.72 -3.06 -2.33
N LEU A 93 -8.64 -3.23 -1.57
CA LEU A 93 -7.84 -2.14 -1.02
C LEU A 93 -6.56 -1.96 -1.84
N PRO A 94 -6.37 -0.85 -2.58
CA PRO A 94 -5.13 -0.61 -3.31
C PRO A 94 -3.99 -0.33 -2.32
N ILE A 95 -2.82 -0.89 -2.61
CA ILE A 95 -1.59 -0.75 -1.80
C ILE A 95 -0.39 -0.25 -2.60
N CYS A 96 -0.47 -0.28 -3.93
CA CYS A 96 0.52 0.26 -4.85
C CYS A 96 -0.20 0.62 -6.15
N GLU A 97 0.17 1.75 -6.76
CA GLU A 97 -0.29 2.18 -8.07
C GLU A 97 0.86 2.08 -9.06
N ASP A 98 0.59 1.55 -10.24
CA ASP A 98 1.54 1.44 -11.34
C ASP A 98 0.87 1.81 -12.66
N ASN A 99 1.09 3.05 -13.10
CA ASN A 99 0.62 3.58 -14.38
C ASN A 99 -0.91 3.39 -14.61
N GLY A 100 -1.69 3.58 -13.55
CA GLY A 100 -3.14 3.44 -13.54
C GLY A 100 -3.67 2.04 -13.19
N ASP A 101 -2.79 1.04 -13.07
CA ASP A 101 -3.14 -0.27 -12.52
C ASP A 101 -2.83 -0.31 -11.03
N TYR A 102 -3.52 -1.18 -10.28
CA TYR A 102 -3.43 -1.20 -8.82
C TYR A 102 -3.17 -2.61 -8.31
N TYR A 103 -2.11 -2.77 -7.53
CA TYR A 103 -1.98 -3.92 -6.65
C TYR A 103 -2.89 -3.72 -5.46
N CYS A 104 -3.77 -4.69 -5.20
CA CYS A 104 -4.80 -4.59 -4.19
C CYS A 104 -4.82 -5.80 -3.26
N PHE A 105 -5.08 -5.57 -1.97
CA PHE A 105 -5.57 -6.63 -1.10
C PHE A 105 -7.00 -6.98 -1.45
N ALA A 106 -7.25 -8.27 -1.64
CA ALA A 106 -8.59 -8.83 -1.75
C ALA A 106 -9.12 -9.31 -0.39
N PRO A 107 -10.44 -9.59 -0.27
CA PRO A 107 -11.03 -10.05 0.99
C PRO A 107 -10.44 -11.36 1.54
N ASP A 108 -9.83 -12.17 0.67
CA ASP A 108 -9.11 -13.39 1.03
C ASP A 108 -7.65 -13.13 1.47
N GLN A 109 -7.29 -11.87 1.69
CA GLN A 109 -5.94 -11.37 2.01
C GLN A 109 -4.89 -11.60 0.90
N SER A 110 -5.28 -12.14 -0.27
CA SER A 110 -4.35 -12.24 -1.39
C SER A 110 -4.12 -10.87 -2.04
N ILE A 111 -2.91 -10.67 -2.57
CA ILE A 111 -2.61 -9.50 -3.40
C ILE A 111 -2.96 -9.84 -4.85
N ARG A 112 -3.68 -8.93 -5.52
CA ARG A 112 -4.13 -9.07 -6.91
C ARG A 112 -3.85 -7.80 -7.68
N LEU A 113 -3.58 -7.96 -8.97
CA LEU A 113 -3.49 -6.83 -9.88
C LEU A 113 -4.89 -6.55 -10.42
N TRP A 114 -5.33 -5.32 -10.27
CA TRP A 114 -6.52 -4.79 -10.91
C TRP A 114 -6.09 -3.81 -12.00
N ASP A 115 -6.55 -4.05 -13.23
CA ASP A 115 -6.36 -3.15 -14.36
C ASP A 115 -7.71 -2.55 -14.78
N HIS A 116 -7.69 -1.65 -15.76
CA HIS A 116 -8.91 -1.04 -16.31
C HIS A 116 -9.85 -2.04 -17.02
N ASN A 117 -9.42 -3.28 -17.26
CA ASN A 117 -10.25 -4.38 -17.78
C ASN A 117 -10.84 -5.25 -16.64
N GLY A 118 -10.49 -4.99 -15.38
CA GLY A 118 -10.99 -5.67 -14.20
C GLY A 118 -9.90 -6.37 -13.39
N LEU A 119 -10.29 -7.37 -12.61
CA LEU A 119 -9.34 -8.20 -11.86
C LEU A 119 -8.56 -9.09 -12.82
N SER A 120 -7.22 -8.99 -12.79
CA SER A 120 -6.37 -9.89 -13.54
C SER A 120 -6.35 -11.28 -12.89
N SER A 121 -5.91 -12.29 -13.66
CA SER A 121 -5.68 -13.65 -13.11
C SER A 121 -4.42 -13.76 -12.26
N GLU A 122 -3.59 -12.70 -12.21
CA GLU A 122 -2.35 -12.69 -11.45
C GLU A 122 -2.62 -12.52 -9.96
N LYS A 123 -1.93 -13.33 -9.16
CA LYS A 123 -2.06 -13.35 -7.71
C LYS A 123 -0.70 -13.62 -7.09
N TRP A 124 -0.43 -12.96 -5.98
CA TRP A 124 0.74 -13.20 -5.16
C TRP A 124 0.28 -13.81 -3.83
N GLN A 125 0.92 -14.92 -3.44
CA GLN A 125 0.72 -15.59 -2.15
C GLN A 125 1.80 -15.11 -1.17
N ASP A 126 1.51 -15.20 0.13
CA ASP A 126 2.45 -14.93 1.23
C ASP A 126 3.76 -15.73 1.14
#